data_AF-A0A224XQX5-F1
#
_entry.id   AF-A0A224XQX5-F1
#
_cell.length_a   1.000
_cell.length_b   1.000
_cell.length_c   1.000
_cell.angle_alpha   90.00
_cell.angle_beta   90.00
_cell.angle_gamma   90.00
#
_symmetry.space_group_name_H-M   'P 1'
#
loop_
_entity.id
_entity.type
_entity.pdbx_description
1 polymer ?
#
loop_
_entity_poly.entity_id
_entity_poly.type
_entity_poly.pdbx_seq_one_letter_code
_entity_poly.pdbx_strand_id
1 'polypeptide(L)'
;EMEELENRSREELTPDELRRVEFMRLKTLHKGHDAMHTEMVIIFFVTIIIAQIGLVEWKRRHPKSYQLVTLAAMWIIPMCLSIQNHWWRFIFLWLLFSCITAFIVKKAIEKPISGSTPGLVYMWFLFIYQLSFSLGIIGYALFITTMLRLNIILDIKPQTMLESAVLFIFYGLYYGVLGQDIAEISSDKMASHIGYYSKDGIPARALENNICAVCGNEIFSIVTENGTVLNTYKLSCDHVFHEFCIRGWCIVGKKQIC
;
A
#
# COMPACT_ATOMS: atom_id res chain seq x y z
N GLU A 1 -53.58 20.69 24.82
CA GLU A 1 -52.34 20.36 25.56
C GLU A 1 -51.05 20.80 24.86
N MET A 2 -50.58 20.16 23.77
CA MET A 2 -49.36 20.59 23.04
C MET A 2 -49.47 22.03 22.47
N GLU A 3 -50.57 22.31 21.79
CA GLU A 3 -50.88 23.64 21.24
C GLU A 3 -51.08 24.72 22.32
N GLU A 4 -51.52 24.31 23.52
CA GLU A 4 -51.65 25.22 24.68
C GLU A 4 -50.30 25.56 25.31
N LEU A 5 -49.37 24.61 25.35
CA LEU A 5 -48.02 24.83 25.88
C LEU A 5 -47.12 25.61 24.91
N GLU A 6 -47.36 25.50 23.61
CA GLU A 6 -46.61 26.23 22.57
C GLU A 6 -47.08 27.69 22.41
N ASN A 7 -48.34 28.00 22.76
CA ASN A 7 -48.92 29.35 22.78
C ASN A 7 -48.62 30.17 24.05
N ARG A 8 -48.09 29.56 25.11
CA ARG A 8 -47.65 30.27 26.32
C ARG A 8 -46.25 30.86 26.12
N SER A 9 -46.02 32.07 26.63
CA SER A 9 -44.71 32.73 26.54
C SER A 9 -43.63 31.87 27.23
N ARG A 10 -42.42 31.78 26.66
CA ARG A 10 -41.30 30.96 27.21
C ARG A 10 -40.95 31.28 28.67
N GLU A 11 -41.35 32.47 29.14
CA GLU A 11 -41.11 32.99 30.48
C GLU A 11 -42.12 32.47 31.53
N GLU A 12 -43.27 31.93 31.11
CA GLU A 12 -44.32 31.38 31.99
C GLU A 12 -44.20 29.86 32.23
N LEU A 13 -43.30 29.19 31.52
CA LEU A 13 -43.10 27.74 31.60
C LEU A 13 -42.11 27.40 32.71
N THR A 14 -42.44 26.39 33.52
CA THR A 14 -41.47 25.88 34.49
C THR A 14 -40.29 25.20 33.77
N PRO A 15 -39.09 25.11 34.38
CA PRO A 15 -37.88 24.54 33.73
C PRO A 15 -38.07 23.10 33.22
N ASP A 16 -38.96 22.34 33.84
CA ASP A 16 -39.28 20.96 33.44
C ASP A 16 -40.25 20.91 32.27
N GLU A 17 -41.22 21.82 32.18
CA GLU A 17 -42.12 21.95 31.04
C GLU A 17 -41.38 22.42 29.80
N LEU A 18 -40.45 23.38 29.94
CA LEU A 18 -39.61 23.85 28.85
C LEU A 18 -38.75 22.71 28.26
N ARG A 19 -38.13 21.89 29.13
CA ARG A 19 -37.36 20.70 28.70
C ARG A 19 -38.23 19.66 28.00
N ARG A 20 -39.47 19.46 28.45
CA ARG A 20 -40.41 18.53 27.79
C ARG A 20 -40.80 19.02 26.40
N VAL A 21 -41.08 20.32 26.25
CA VAL A 21 -41.40 20.93 24.95
C VAL A 21 -40.19 20.83 24.01
N GLU A 22 -38.98 21.13 24.48
CA GLU A 22 -37.75 20.98 23.69
C GLU A 22 -37.48 19.53 23.28
N PHE A 23 -37.63 18.58 24.22
CA PHE A 23 -37.45 17.16 23.94
C PHE A 23 -38.48 16.65 22.91
N MET A 24 -39.74 17.06 23.05
CA MET A 24 -40.81 16.71 22.11
C MET A 24 -40.57 17.33 20.73
N ARG A 25 -40.08 18.58 20.66
CA ARG A 25 -39.69 19.26 19.42
C ARG A 25 -38.51 18.57 18.73
N LEU A 26 -37.51 18.14 19.49
CA LEU A 26 -36.39 17.32 19.01
C LEU A 26 -36.90 15.97 18.47
N LYS A 27 -37.85 15.34 19.17
CA LYS A 27 -38.42 14.05 18.79
C LYS A 27 -39.29 14.14 17.55
N THR A 28 -40.04 15.24 17.35
CA THR A 28 -40.80 15.48 16.11
C THR A 28 -39.88 15.78 14.92
N LEU A 29 -38.79 16.53 15.13
CA LEU A 29 -37.75 16.74 14.11
C LEU A 29 -37.11 15.42 13.65
N HIS A 30 -36.92 14.46 14.56
CA HIS A 30 -36.29 13.16 14.24
C HIS A 30 -37.27 12.07 13.78
N LYS A 31 -38.58 12.25 13.96
CA LYS A 31 -39.62 11.22 13.74
C LYS A 31 -39.70 10.66 12.30
N GLY A 32 -39.10 11.34 11.32
CA GLY A 32 -38.94 10.85 9.94
C GLY A 32 -37.48 10.73 9.48
N HIS A 33 -36.54 11.37 10.18
CA HIS A 33 -35.12 11.36 9.84
C HIS A 33 -34.48 9.99 10.13
N ASP A 34 -34.90 9.31 11.21
CA ASP A 34 -34.37 8.00 11.59
C ASP A 34 -34.73 6.90 10.57
N ALA A 35 -35.92 7.00 9.97
CA ALA A 35 -36.34 6.10 8.89
C ALA A 35 -35.50 6.31 7.61
N MET A 36 -35.22 7.57 7.26
CA MET A 36 -34.37 7.90 6.11
C MET A 36 -32.90 7.48 6.33
N HIS A 37 -32.35 7.65 7.54
CA HIS A 37 -31.02 7.13 7.87
C HIS A 37 -30.96 5.63 7.75
N THR A 38 -31.98 4.94 8.25
CA THR A 38 -32.05 3.47 8.17
C THR A 38 -32.09 2.98 6.72
N GLU A 39 -32.86 3.64 5.86
CA GLU A 39 -32.92 3.31 4.43
C GLU A 39 -31.58 3.55 3.71
N MET A 40 -30.95 4.71 3.93
CA MET A 40 -29.64 5.03 3.35
C MET A 40 -28.56 4.03 3.80
N VAL A 41 -28.59 3.63 5.07
CA VAL A 41 -27.66 2.64 5.62
C VAL A 41 -27.87 1.26 4.99
N ILE A 42 -29.12 0.81 4.81
CA ILE A 42 -29.42 -0.47 4.17
C ILE A 42 -28.93 -0.48 2.72
N ILE A 43 -29.23 0.57 1.95
CA ILE A 43 -28.77 0.70 0.55
C ILE A 43 -27.23 0.70 0.51
N PHE A 44 -26.58 1.42 1.43
CA PHE A 44 -25.12 1.44 1.53
C PHE A 44 -24.54 0.05 1.82
N PHE A 45 -25.11 -0.72 2.75
CA PHE A 45 -24.65 -2.09 3.01
C PHE A 45 -24.84 -3.01 1.82
N VAL A 46 -26.01 -2.96 1.17
CA VAL A 46 -26.30 -3.77 -0.01
C VAL A 46 -25.33 -3.43 -1.15
N THR A 47 -25.10 -2.15 -1.41
CA THR A 47 -24.15 -1.71 -2.45
C THR A 47 -22.72 -2.13 -2.13
N ILE A 48 -22.27 -2.03 -0.88
CA ILE A 48 -20.95 -2.56 -0.47
C ILE A 48 -20.87 -4.06 -0.72
N ILE A 49 -21.86 -4.85 -0.32
CA ILE A 49 -21.83 -6.31 -0.47
C ILE A 49 -21.73 -6.68 -1.96
N ILE A 50 -22.56 -6.06 -2.80
CA ILE A 50 -22.53 -6.29 -4.26
C ILE A 50 -21.18 -5.89 -4.84
N ALA A 51 -20.63 -4.74 -4.45
CA ALA A 51 -19.32 -4.29 -4.90
C ALA A 51 -18.20 -5.25 -4.48
N GLN A 52 -18.22 -5.75 -3.24
CA GLN A 52 -17.24 -6.72 -2.74
C GLN A 52 -17.30 -8.04 -3.52
N ILE A 53 -18.50 -8.56 -3.77
CA ILE A 53 -18.67 -9.78 -4.60
C ILE A 53 -18.12 -9.53 -6.01
N GLY A 54 -18.43 -8.39 -6.61
CA GLY A 54 -17.93 -8.00 -7.92
C GLY A 54 -16.40 -7.91 -7.99
N LEU A 55 -15.77 -7.31 -6.98
CA LEU A 55 -14.31 -7.20 -6.88
C LEU A 55 -13.64 -8.58 -6.73
N VAL A 56 -14.18 -9.46 -5.89
CA VAL A 56 -13.64 -10.82 -5.69
C VAL A 56 -13.76 -11.64 -6.97
N GLU A 57 -14.91 -11.59 -7.64
CA GLU A 57 -15.14 -12.32 -8.89
C GLU A 57 -14.25 -11.76 -10.02
N TRP A 58 -14.06 -10.44 -10.07
CA TRP A 58 -13.16 -9.81 -11.03
C TRP A 58 -11.70 -10.22 -10.81
N LYS A 59 -11.24 -10.23 -9.56
CA LYS A 59 -9.91 -10.74 -9.19
C LYS A 59 -9.72 -12.19 -9.61
N ARG A 60 -10.76 -13.02 -9.49
CA ARG A 60 -10.73 -14.43 -9.88
C ARG A 60 -10.68 -14.63 -11.40
N ARG A 61 -11.51 -13.92 -12.17
CA ARG A 61 -11.61 -14.09 -13.64
C ARG A 61 -10.49 -13.37 -14.40
N HIS A 62 -10.13 -12.16 -13.98
CA HIS A 62 -9.18 -11.30 -14.69
C HIS A 62 -8.14 -10.70 -13.74
N PRO A 63 -7.23 -11.53 -13.16
CA PRO A 63 -6.26 -11.08 -12.16
C PRO A 63 -5.35 -9.96 -12.68
N LYS A 64 -4.94 -10.01 -13.95
CA LYS A 64 -4.09 -8.97 -14.58
C LYS A 64 -4.80 -7.61 -14.67
N SER A 65 -6.07 -7.62 -15.06
CA SER A 65 -6.87 -6.40 -15.20
C SER A 65 -7.17 -5.82 -13.83
N TYR A 66 -7.56 -6.66 -12.87
CA TYR A 66 -7.74 -6.28 -11.48
C TYR A 66 -6.49 -5.59 -10.93
N GLN A 67 -5.32 -6.25 -11.00
CA GLN A 67 -4.06 -5.71 -10.46
C GLN A 67 -3.66 -4.37 -11.10
N LEU A 68 -3.82 -4.23 -12.43
CA LEU A 68 -3.48 -2.99 -13.12
C LEU A 68 -4.41 -1.84 -12.74
N VAL A 69 -5.73 -2.09 -12.67
CA VAL A 69 -6.69 -1.06 -12.32
C VAL A 69 -6.58 -0.67 -10.84
N THR A 70 -6.41 -1.63 -9.93
CA THR A 70 -6.20 -1.32 -8.51
C THR A 70 -4.92 -0.53 -8.29
N LEU A 71 -3.83 -0.89 -8.99
CA LEU A 71 -2.58 -0.14 -8.94
C LEU A 71 -2.76 1.29 -9.46
N ALA A 72 -3.44 1.47 -10.60
CA ALA A 72 -3.72 2.78 -11.16
C ALA A 72 -4.62 3.62 -10.23
N ALA A 73 -5.64 3.01 -9.64
CA ALA A 73 -6.52 3.67 -8.68
C ALA A 73 -5.75 4.13 -7.43
N MET A 74 -4.94 3.24 -6.85
CA MET A 74 -4.07 3.56 -5.71
C MET A 74 -3.07 4.66 -6.04
N TRP A 75 -2.57 4.73 -7.27
CA TRP A 75 -1.62 5.74 -7.71
C TRP A 75 -2.28 7.11 -7.94
N ILE A 76 -3.45 7.15 -8.58
CA ILE A 76 -4.12 8.37 -9.06
C ILE A 76 -4.98 9.03 -7.97
N ILE A 77 -5.74 8.25 -7.18
CA ILE A 77 -6.70 8.80 -6.21
C ILE A 77 -6.02 9.75 -5.20
N PRO A 78 -4.93 9.37 -4.51
CA PRO A 78 -4.26 10.25 -3.56
C PRO A 78 -3.65 11.49 -4.21
N MET A 79 -3.24 11.37 -5.48
CA MET A 79 -2.70 12.49 -6.26
C MET A 79 -3.81 13.51 -6.58
N CYS A 80 -4.97 13.06 -7.07
CA CYS A 80 -6.12 13.93 -7.33
C CYS A 80 -6.58 14.68 -6.08
N LEU A 81 -6.69 13.98 -4.95
CA LEU A 81 -7.03 14.60 -3.66
C LEU A 81 -5.97 15.62 -3.21
N SER A 82 -4.69 15.33 -3.44
CA SER A 82 -3.60 16.22 -3.05
C SER A 82 -3.55 17.50 -3.89
N ILE A 83 -3.89 17.42 -5.18
CA ILE A 83 -4.02 18.61 -6.04
C ILE A 83 -5.17 19.49 -5.57
N GLN A 84 -6.34 18.90 -5.31
CA GLN A 84 -7.53 19.64 -4.85
C GLN A 84 -7.29 20.36 -3.52
N ASN A 85 -6.55 19.73 -2.61
CA ASN A 85 -6.24 20.29 -1.28
C ASN A 85 -4.92 21.07 -1.23
N HIS A 86 -4.26 21.30 -2.38
CA HIS A 86 -2.97 22.01 -2.49
C HIS A 86 -1.85 21.47 -1.57
N TRP A 87 -1.76 20.14 -1.41
CA TRP A 87 -0.74 19.49 -0.59
C TRP A 87 0.59 19.33 -1.34
N TRP A 88 1.29 20.45 -1.54
CA TRP A 88 2.53 20.52 -2.33
C TRP A 88 3.63 19.54 -1.89
N ARG A 89 3.76 19.28 -0.59
CA ARG A 89 4.75 18.33 -0.05
C ARG A 89 4.53 16.91 -0.57
N PHE A 90 3.28 16.46 -0.58
CA PHE A 90 2.92 15.13 -1.08
C PHE A 90 3.13 15.06 -2.59
N ILE A 91 2.70 16.09 -3.34
CA ILE A 91 2.86 16.15 -4.79
C ILE A 91 4.34 16.04 -5.19
N PHE A 92 5.22 16.78 -4.51
CA PHE A 92 6.66 16.73 -4.78
C PHE A 92 7.25 15.33 -4.53
N LEU A 93 6.97 14.73 -3.37
CA LEU A 93 7.47 13.39 -3.03
C LEU A 93 6.90 12.32 -3.96
N TRP A 94 5.62 12.43 -4.30
CA TRP A 94 4.95 11.54 -5.24
C TRP A 94 5.58 11.64 -6.62
N LEU A 95 5.89 12.85 -7.10
CA LEU A 95 6.54 13.06 -8.39
C LEU A 95 7.94 12.45 -8.40
N LEU A 96 8.73 12.71 -7.35
CA LEU A 96 10.07 12.14 -7.21
C LEU A 96 10.04 10.61 -7.22
N PHE A 97 9.17 10.01 -6.40
CA PHE A 97 8.97 8.57 -6.36
C PHE A 97 8.54 8.00 -7.71
N SER A 98 7.57 8.66 -8.36
CA SER A 98 7.03 8.24 -9.65
C SER A 98 8.07 8.30 -10.76
N CYS A 99 8.85 9.38 -10.84
CA CYS A 99 9.90 9.56 -11.82
C CYS A 99 11.02 8.52 -11.67
N ILE A 100 11.52 8.32 -10.44
CA ILE A 100 12.59 7.34 -10.19
C ILE A 100 12.07 5.93 -10.48
N THR A 101 10.87 5.58 -9.99
CA THR A 101 10.30 4.25 -10.21
C THR A 101 10.03 4.00 -11.68
N ALA A 102 9.53 4.99 -12.43
CA ALA A 102 9.35 4.87 -13.88
C ALA A 102 10.68 4.64 -14.61
N PHE A 103 11.76 5.31 -14.20
CA PHE A 103 13.10 5.09 -14.76
C PHE A 103 13.62 3.67 -14.49
N ILE A 104 13.46 3.17 -13.27
CA ILE A 104 13.86 1.81 -12.89
C ILE A 104 13.04 0.75 -13.63
N VAL A 105 11.72 0.94 -13.71
CA VAL A 105 10.81 0.04 -14.45
C VAL A 105 11.12 0.06 -15.93
N LYS A 106 11.46 1.22 -16.51
CA LYS A 106 11.88 1.31 -17.92
C LYS A 106 13.12 0.44 -18.18
N LYS A 107 14.15 0.57 -17.34
CA LYS A 107 15.35 -0.29 -17.43
C LYS A 107 15.02 -1.78 -17.26
N ALA A 108 14.06 -2.13 -16.42
CA ALA A 108 13.62 -3.52 -16.22
C ALA A 108 12.90 -4.12 -17.45
N ILE A 109 12.37 -3.29 -18.35
CA ILE A 109 11.61 -3.69 -19.54
C ILE A 109 12.44 -3.56 -20.84
N GLU A 110 13.50 -2.75 -20.83
CA GLU A 110 14.39 -2.56 -21.99
C GLU A 110 15.01 -3.89 -22.45
N LYS A 111 15.07 -4.08 -23.78
CA LYS A 111 15.66 -5.26 -24.43
C LYS A 111 16.93 -4.85 -25.18
N PRO A 112 18.06 -5.56 -25.02
CA PRO A 112 18.33 -6.65 -24.08
C PRO A 112 18.53 -6.16 -22.65
N ILE A 113 18.12 -6.96 -21.65
CA ILE A 113 18.37 -6.66 -20.23
C ILE A 113 19.87 -6.86 -19.96
N SER A 114 20.57 -5.82 -19.50
CA SER A 114 21.93 -5.97 -18.99
C SER A 114 21.93 -6.69 -17.65
N GLY A 115 22.93 -7.54 -17.38
CA GLY A 115 22.96 -8.33 -16.16
C GLY A 115 23.17 -7.56 -14.85
N SER A 116 23.46 -6.25 -14.91
CA SER A 116 23.48 -5.35 -13.74
C SER A 116 22.10 -4.75 -13.38
N THR A 117 21.13 -4.81 -14.31
CA THR A 117 19.78 -4.26 -14.14
C THR A 117 19.00 -4.90 -12.97
N PRO A 118 18.97 -6.23 -12.79
CA PRO A 118 18.29 -6.83 -11.64
C PRO A 118 18.84 -6.35 -10.29
N GLY A 119 20.15 -6.12 -10.24
CA GLY A 119 20.84 -5.52 -9.09
C GLY A 119 20.22 -4.18 -8.69
N LEU A 120 20.19 -3.26 -9.66
CA LEU A 120 19.65 -1.91 -9.47
C LEU A 120 18.16 -1.91 -9.08
N VAL A 121 17.35 -2.73 -9.75
CA VAL A 121 15.91 -2.82 -9.52
C VAL A 121 15.61 -3.30 -8.10
N TYR A 122 16.26 -4.37 -7.65
CA TYR A 122 16.06 -4.88 -6.30
C TYR A 122 16.60 -3.94 -5.22
N MET A 123 17.73 -3.25 -5.46
CA MET A 123 18.23 -2.25 -4.51
C MET A 123 17.24 -1.10 -4.32
N TRP A 124 16.63 -0.59 -5.40
CA TRP A 124 15.63 0.47 -5.33
C TRP A 124 14.40 0.04 -4.51
N PHE A 125 13.82 -1.12 -4.81
CA PHE A 125 12.64 -1.59 -4.09
C PHE A 125 12.94 -1.97 -2.63
N LEU A 126 14.14 -2.48 -2.36
CA LEU A 126 14.59 -2.72 -0.98
C LEU A 126 14.73 -1.41 -0.20
N PHE A 127 15.27 -0.37 -0.82
CA PHE A 127 15.35 0.96 -0.22
C PHE A 127 13.96 1.53 0.12
N ILE A 128 13.00 1.44 -0.82
CA ILE A 128 11.61 1.85 -0.57
C ILE A 128 10.98 1.05 0.56
N TYR A 129 11.20 -0.27 0.62
CA TYR A 129 10.73 -1.12 1.71
C TYR A 129 11.30 -0.67 3.06
N GLN A 130 12.62 -0.47 3.15
CA GLN A 130 13.29 -0.03 4.39
C GLN A 130 12.81 1.35 4.84
N LEU A 131 12.66 2.28 3.91
CA LEU A 131 12.13 3.62 4.19
C LEU A 131 10.69 3.54 4.71
N SER A 132 9.83 2.79 4.03
CA SER A 132 8.42 2.62 4.38
C SER A 132 8.26 1.96 5.75
N PHE A 133 9.06 0.93 6.02
CA PHE A 133 9.10 0.25 7.31
C PHE A 133 9.57 1.18 8.43
N SER A 134 10.61 1.96 8.19
CA SER A 134 11.12 2.94 9.16
C SER A 134 10.09 4.03 9.47
N LEU A 135 9.43 4.58 8.45
CA LEU A 135 8.35 5.56 8.63
C LEU A 135 7.17 4.95 9.40
N GLY A 136 6.81 3.69 9.12
CA GLY A 136 5.79 2.95 9.86
C GLY A 136 6.13 2.77 11.34
N ILE A 137 7.37 2.40 11.67
CA ILE A 137 7.84 2.28 13.06
C ILE A 137 7.80 3.63 13.77
N ILE A 138 8.30 4.69 13.13
CA ILE A 138 8.30 6.05 13.70
C ILE A 138 6.86 6.50 13.97
N GLY A 139 5.97 6.33 13.01
CA GLY A 139 4.56 6.67 13.16
C GLY A 139 3.86 5.87 14.26
N TYR A 140 4.14 4.57 14.36
CA TYR A 140 3.62 3.72 15.44
C TYR A 140 4.15 4.15 16.82
N ALA A 141 5.44 4.45 16.93
CA ALA A 141 6.03 4.95 18.18
C ALA A 141 5.40 6.28 18.62
N LEU A 142 5.20 7.22 17.70
CA LEU A 142 4.50 8.48 17.97
C LEU A 142 3.04 8.28 18.40
N PHE A 143 2.34 7.33 17.77
CA PHE A 143 0.97 6.96 18.15
C PHE A 143 0.91 6.42 19.57
N ILE A 144 1.78 5.46 19.92
CA ILE A 144 1.85 4.87 21.25
C ILE A 144 2.21 5.91 22.30
N THR A 145 3.18 6.79 22.00
CA THR A 145 3.58 7.89 22.91
C THR A 145 2.41 8.82 23.21
N THR A 146 1.57 9.08 22.20
CA THR A 146 0.35 9.89 22.33
C THR A 146 -0.72 9.19 23.17
N MET A 147 -0.97 7.90 22.96
CA MET A 147 -1.96 7.13 23.72
C MET A 147 -1.56 6.97 25.20
N LEU A 148 -0.26 6.79 25.48
CA LEU A 148 0.27 6.69 26.85
C LEU A 148 0.31 8.05 27.58
N ARG A 149 -0.14 9.14 26.94
CA ARG A 149 -0.13 10.50 27.49
C ARG A 149 1.29 11.00 27.86
N LEU A 150 2.33 10.35 27.35
CA LEU A 150 3.73 10.76 27.53
C LEU A 150 4.00 12.12 26.85
N ASN A 151 3.13 12.55 25.93
CA ASN A 151 3.16 13.88 25.32
C ASN A 151 3.09 15.03 26.33
N ILE A 152 2.53 14.81 27.53
CA ILE A 152 2.52 15.83 28.61
C ILE A 152 3.94 16.08 29.14
N ILE A 153 4.80 15.06 29.15
CA ILE A 153 6.19 15.16 29.61
C ILE A 153 7.04 15.92 28.58
N LEU A 154 6.69 15.82 27.29
CA LEU A 154 7.39 16.45 26.18
C LEU A 154 6.88 17.86 25.84
N ASP A 155 5.83 18.35 26.52
CA ASP A 155 5.16 19.65 26.28
C ASP A 155 4.70 19.88 24.82
N ILE A 156 4.33 18.80 24.12
CA ILE A 156 3.81 18.88 22.75
C ILE A 156 2.30 18.61 22.79
N LYS A 157 1.53 19.44 22.06
CA LYS A 157 0.08 19.25 21.92
C LYS A 157 -0.23 17.84 21.37
N PRO A 158 -1.10 17.06 22.04
CA PRO A 158 -1.38 15.68 21.65
C PRO A 158 -1.98 15.56 20.25
N GLN A 159 -2.75 16.57 19.83
CA GLN A 159 -3.32 16.64 18.49
C GLN A 159 -2.23 16.68 17.40
N THR A 160 -1.21 17.53 17.56
CA THR A 160 -0.12 17.66 16.57
C THR A 160 0.72 16.39 16.47
N MET A 161 0.95 15.69 17.58
CA MET A 161 1.64 14.40 17.56
C MET A 161 0.81 13.30 16.89
N LEU A 162 -0.49 13.28 17.12
CA LEU A 162 -1.39 12.33 16.45
C LEU A 162 -1.45 12.58 14.94
N GLU A 163 -1.60 13.84 14.51
CA GLU A 163 -1.57 14.23 13.10
C GLU A 163 -0.25 13.80 12.44
N SER A 164 0.87 14.02 13.12
CA SER A 164 2.19 13.59 12.64
C SER A 164 2.30 12.06 12.58
N ALA A 165 1.82 11.33 13.59
CA ALA A 165 1.84 9.87 13.64
C ALA A 165 1.04 9.27 12.48
N VAL A 166 -0.18 9.76 12.25
CA VAL A 166 -1.03 9.33 11.13
C VAL A 166 -0.35 9.64 9.79
N LEU A 167 0.30 10.80 9.66
CA LEU A 167 1.05 11.15 8.47
C LEU A 167 2.19 10.15 8.20
N PHE A 168 3.03 9.86 9.19
CA PHE A 168 4.13 8.89 9.03
C PHE A 168 3.63 7.49 8.66
N ILE A 169 2.57 7.02 9.31
CA ILE A 169 1.93 5.73 8.99
C ILE A 169 1.37 5.74 7.57
N PHE A 170 0.67 6.81 7.17
CA PHE A 170 0.11 6.95 5.83
C PHE A 170 1.20 6.91 4.75
N TYR A 171 2.29 7.67 4.91
CA TYR A 171 3.39 7.66 3.96
C TYR A 171 4.06 6.28 3.88
N GLY A 172 4.31 5.65 5.03
CA GLY A 172 4.89 4.30 5.08
C GLY A 172 4.03 3.25 4.40
N LEU A 173 2.72 3.23 4.69
CA LEU A 173 1.79 2.29 4.06
C LEU A 173 1.59 2.57 2.57
N TYR A 174 1.43 3.84 2.20
CA TYR A 174 1.18 4.23 0.81
C TYR A 174 2.35 3.85 -0.10
N TYR A 175 3.56 4.33 0.19
CA TYR A 175 4.73 4.02 -0.63
C TYR A 175 5.18 2.57 -0.46
N GLY A 176 4.91 1.94 0.69
CA GLY A 176 5.21 0.53 0.94
C GLY A 176 4.38 -0.40 0.06
N VAL A 177 3.05 -0.24 0.06
CA VAL A 177 2.16 -1.07 -0.78
C VAL A 177 2.41 -0.78 -2.26
N LEU A 178 2.54 0.50 -2.63
CA LEU A 178 2.80 0.89 -4.01
C LEU A 178 4.14 0.33 -4.52
N GLY A 179 5.21 0.44 -3.72
CA GLY A 179 6.52 -0.12 -4.05
C GLY A 179 6.48 -1.65 -4.18
N GLN A 180 5.73 -2.33 -3.32
CA GLN A 180 5.57 -3.78 -3.35
C GLN A 180 4.87 -4.28 -4.64
N ASP A 181 3.77 -3.64 -5.04
CA ASP A 181 3.02 -4.08 -6.23
C ASP A 181 3.83 -3.86 -7.52
N ILE A 182 4.58 -2.76 -7.61
CA ILE A 182 5.45 -2.47 -8.76
C ILE A 182 6.65 -3.42 -8.78
N ALA A 183 7.23 -3.74 -7.62
CA ALA A 183 8.30 -4.71 -7.48
C ALA A 183 7.90 -6.08 -8.04
N GLU A 184 6.71 -6.57 -7.70
CA GLU A 184 6.18 -7.84 -8.20
C GLU A 184 6.03 -7.83 -9.73
N ILE A 185 5.43 -6.76 -10.28
CA ILE A 185 5.27 -6.60 -11.74
C ILE A 185 6.62 -6.52 -12.45
N SER A 186 7.59 -5.81 -11.87
CA SER A 186 8.92 -5.64 -12.45
C SER A 186 9.70 -6.96 -12.46
N SER A 187 9.65 -7.70 -11.36
CA SER A 187 10.27 -9.03 -11.25
C SER A 187 9.67 -10.01 -12.27
N ASP A 188 8.34 -10.01 -12.43
CA ASP A 188 7.64 -10.82 -13.43
C ASP A 188 8.07 -10.51 -14.87
N LYS A 189 8.15 -9.22 -15.22
CA LYS A 189 8.56 -8.79 -16.56
C LYS A 189 10.01 -9.15 -16.84
N MET A 190 10.91 -8.89 -15.89
CA MET A 190 12.33 -9.25 -16.02
C MET A 190 12.52 -10.74 -16.26
N ALA A 191 11.87 -11.61 -15.47
CA ALA A 191 11.95 -13.06 -15.65
C ALA A 191 11.46 -13.52 -17.04
N SER A 192 10.33 -12.95 -17.50
CA SER A 192 9.79 -13.28 -18.82
C SER A 192 10.70 -12.85 -19.98
N HIS A 193 11.51 -11.80 -19.78
CA HIS A 193 12.40 -11.27 -20.80
C HIS A 193 13.71 -12.04 -20.96
N ILE A 194 14.20 -12.67 -19.89
CA ILE A 194 15.44 -13.46 -19.94
C ILE A 194 15.21 -14.79 -20.71
N GLY A 195 13.97 -15.30 -20.71
CA GLY A 195 13.56 -16.42 -21.56
C GLY A 195 13.84 -17.82 -20.99
N TYR A 196 14.46 -17.92 -19.82
CA TYR A 196 14.59 -19.17 -19.05
C TYR A 196 13.31 -19.54 -18.29
N TYR A 197 12.35 -18.60 -18.19
CA TYR A 197 11.06 -18.79 -17.54
C TYR A 197 9.91 -18.49 -18.52
N SER A 198 8.98 -19.43 -18.66
CA SER A 198 7.72 -19.24 -19.39
C SER A 198 6.56 -19.61 -18.49
N LYS A 199 5.52 -18.76 -18.48
CA LYS A 199 4.28 -19.06 -17.73
C LYS A 199 3.50 -20.25 -18.33
N ASP A 200 3.80 -20.61 -19.59
CA ASP A 200 3.19 -21.71 -20.34
C ASP A 200 3.96 -23.04 -20.22
N GLY A 201 4.99 -23.08 -19.35
CA GLY A 201 5.69 -24.32 -18.96
C GLY A 201 6.87 -24.73 -19.86
N ILE A 202 7.01 -24.17 -21.06
CA ILE A 202 8.15 -24.47 -21.95
C ILE A 202 9.08 -23.25 -22.00
N PRO A 203 10.30 -23.32 -21.42
CA PRO A 203 11.26 -22.23 -21.48
C PRO A 203 11.80 -22.06 -22.91
N ALA A 204 12.05 -20.82 -23.33
CA ALA A 204 12.56 -20.52 -24.66
C ALA A 204 14.07 -20.80 -24.80
N ARG A 205 14.77 -20.97 -23.68
CA ARG A 205 16.21 -21.27 -23.61
C ARG A 205 16.49 -22.32 -22.52
N ALA A 206 17.42 -23.24 -22.80
CA ALA A 206 17.97 -24.12 -21.78
C ALA A 206 18.99 -23.34 -20.94
N LEU A 207 18.96 -23.55 -19.62
CA LEU A 207 19.87 -22.89 -18.69
C LEU A 207 21.17 -23.70 -18.57
N GLU A 208 22.31 -23.04 -18.81
CA GLU A 208 23.63 -23.64 -18.55
C GLU A 208 23.99 -23.49 -17.06
N ASN A 209 24.67 -24.50 -16.49
CA ASN A 209 24.95 -24.58 -15.04
C ASN A 209 25.79 -23.41 -14.47
N ASN A 210 26.50 -22.67 -15.33
CA ASN A 210 27.36 -21.56 -14.93
C ASN A 210 26.71 -20.19 -15.12
N ILE A 211 25.43 -20.10 -15.50
CA ILE A 211 24.73 -18.84 -15.76
C ILE A 211 23.62 -18.64 -14.73
N CYS A 212 23.58 -17.46 -14.11
CA CYS A 212 22.50 -17.09 -13.20
C CYS A 212 21.20 -16.83 -13.98
N ALA A 213 20.15 -17.61 -13.76
CA ALA A 213 18.88 -17.46 -14.50
C ALA A 213 18.16 -16.13 -14.27
N VAL A 214 18.51 -15.41 -13.19
CA VAL A 214 17.87 -14.14 -12.80
C VAL A 214 18.56 -12.91 -13.42
N CYS A 215 19.87 -12.98 -13.70
CA CYS A 215 20.60 -11.85 -14.31
C CYS A 215 21.25 -12.18 -15.66
N GLY A 216 21.31 -13.44 -16.06
CA GLY A 216 21.90 -13.88 -17.32
C GLY A 216 23.43 -13.76 -17.39
N ASN A 217 24.10 -13.44 -16.28
CA ASN A 217 25.57 -13.38 -16.20
C ASN A 217 26.17 -14.71 -15.73
N GLU A 218 27.41 -14.94 -16.12
CA GLU A 218 28.23 -16.05 -15.64
C GLU A 218 28.50 -15.95 -14.12
N ILE A 219 28.43 -17.09 -13.45
CA ILE A 219 28.66 -17.25 -12.02
C ILE A 219 30.14 -17.60 -11.83
N PHE A 220 30.98 -16.58 -11.62
CA PHE A 220 32.38 -16.80 -11.28
C PHE A 220 32.50 -17.18 -9.79
N SER A 221 32.81 -18.45 -9.50
CA SER A 221 33.15 -18.91 -8.16
C SER A 221 34.57 -18.45 -7.81
N ILE A 222 34.70 -17.27 -7.18
CA ILE A 222 35.98 -16.88 -6.57
C ILE A 222 36.09 -17.65 -5.25
N VAL A 223 36.89 -18.72 -5.24
CA VAL A 223 37.25 -19.44 -4.02
C VAL A 223 38.32 -18.63 -3.31
N THR A 224 37.96 -17.95 -2.21
CA THR A 224 38.96 -17.36 -1.31
C THR A 224 39.57 -18.47 -0.44
N GLU A 225 40.85 -18.37 -0.08
CA GLU A 225 41.61 -19.36 0.71
C GLU A 225 40.97 -19.78 2.06
N ASN A 226 39.95 -19.05 2.52
CA ASN A 226 39.19 -19.33 3.74
C ASN A 226 37.85 -20.09 3.50
N GLY A 227 37.61 -20.61 2.29
CA GLY A 227 36.44 -21.44 1.98
C GLY A 227 35.10 -20.70 1.90
N THR A 228 35.09 -19.36 1.92
CA THR A 228 33.89 -18.55 1.74
C THR A 228 33.70 -18.15 0.28
N VAL A 229 32.64 -18.68 -0.34
CA VAL A 229 32.17 -18.29 -1.68
C VAL A 229 31.33 -17.03 -1.52
N LEU A 230 31.96 -15.84 -1.57
CA LEU A 230 31.21 -14.59 -1.48
C LEU A 230 30.31 -14.45 -2.72
N ASN A 231 29.00 -14.39 -2.50
CA ASN A 231 27.96 -13.97 -3.45
C ASN A 231 27.28 -15.05 -4.31
N THR A 232 27.43 -16.36 -4.04
CA THR A 232 26.63 -17.40 -4.71
C THR A 232 25.86 -18.28 -3.74
N TYR A 233 24.64 -18.65 -4.09
CA TYR A 233 23.78 -19.51 -3.28
C TYR A 233 23.26 -20.67 -4.13
N LYS A 234 23.40 -21.90 -3.61
CA LYS A 234 22.95 -23.12 -4.25
C LYS A 234 21.65 -23.60 -3.60
N LEU A 235 20.61 -23.83 -4.40
CA LEU A 235 19.32 -24.36 -3.94
C LEU A 235 19.36 -25.90 -3.84
N SER A 236 18.34 -26.49 -3.21
CA SER A 236 18.15 -27.95 -3.12
C SER A 236 17.90 -28.63 -4.47
N CYS A 237 17.48 -27.88 -5.50
CA CYS A 237 17.34 -28.33 -6.88
C CYS A 237 18.66 -28.24 -7.68
N ASP A 238 19.81 -28.11 -7.00
CA ASP A 238 21.16 -27.97 -7.55
C ASP A 238 21.45 -26.72 -8.39
N HIS A 239 20.47 -25.87 -8.67
CA HIS A 239 20.70 -24.58 -9.35
C HIS A 239 21.45 -23.57 -8.46
N VAL A 240 22.44 -22.90 -9.06
CA VAL A 240 23.29 -21.88 -8.42
C VAL A 240 22.89 -20.50 -8.91
N PHE A 241 22.80 -19.54 -7.99
CA PHE A 241 22.43 -18.15 -8.28
C PHE A 241 23.38 -17.18 -7.59
N HIS A 242 23.43 -15.94 -8.08
CA HIS A 242 23.99 -14.86 -7.28
C HIS A 242 23.11 -14.63 -6.03
N GLU A 243 23.74 -14.50 -4.87
CA GLU A 243 23.06 -14.34 -3.57
C GLU A 243 22.07 -13.16 -3.60
N PHE A 244 22.50 -12.04 -4.18
CA PHE A 244 21.64 -10.86 -4.32
C PHE A 244 20.46 -11.10 -5.27
N CYS A 245 20.67 -11.86 -6.34
CA CYS A 245 19.64 -12.17 -7.32
C CYS A 245 18.57 -13.10 -6.75
N ILE A 246 18.97 -14.16 -6.04
CA ILE A 246 18.02 -15.10 -5.42
C ILE A 246 17.28 -14.46 -4.24
N ARG A 247 17.94 -13.59 -3.46
CA ARG A 247 17.27 -12.81 -2.41
C ARG A 247 16.22 -11.87 -3.03
N GLY A 248 16.56 -11.16 -4.10
CA GLY A 248 15.60 -10.34 -4.84
C GLY A 248 14.43 -11.16 -5.39
N TRP A 249 14.71 -12.33 -5.97
CA TRP A 249 13.70 -13.25 -6.49
C TRP A 249 12.68 -13.70 -5.43
N CYS A 250 13.18 -14.16 -4.28
CA CYS A 250 12.34 -14.69 -3.21
C CYS A 250 11.63 -13.59 -2.40
N ILE A 251 12.34 -12.51 -2.07
CA ILE A 251 11.83 -11.46 -1.17
C ILE A 251 11.01 -10.43 -1.95
N VAL A 252 11.53 -9.93 -3.08
CA VAL A 252 10.94 -8.83 -3.84
C VAL A 252 9.92 -9.36 -4.86
N GLY A 253 10.24 -10.47 -5.54
CA GLY A 253 9.34 -11.11 -6.51
C GLY A 253 8.29 -12.08 -5.91
N LYS A 254 8.41 -12.41 -4.61
CA LYS A 254 7.59 -13.42 -3.90
C LYS A 254 7.52 -14.76 -4.64
N LYS A 255 8.56 -15.13 -5.38
CA LYS A 255 8.62 -16.40 -6.11
C LYS A 255 9.20 -17.49 -5.22
N GLN A 256 8.44 -18.57 -5.06
CA GLN A 256 8.82 -19.73 -4.24
C GLN A 256 9.24 -20.93 -5.07
N ILE A 257 9.36 -20.76 -6.39
CA ILE A 257 9.64 -21.82 -7.34
C ILE A 257 10.90 -21.41 -8.10
N CYS A 258 11.80 -22.38 -8.24
CA CYS A 258 13.02 -22.29 -9.04
C CYS A 258 12.70 -22.61 -10.51
#